data_AF-X1IGX8-F1
#
_entry.id   AF-X1IGX8-F1
#
_cell.length_a   1.000
_cell.length_b   1.000
_cell.length_c   1.000
_cell.angle_alpha   90.00
_cell.angle_beta   90.00
_cell.angle_gamma   90.00
#
_symmetry.space_group_name_H-M   'P 1'
#
loop_
_entity.id
_entity.type
_entity.pdbx_description
1 polymer ?
#
loop_
_entity_poly.entity_id
_entity_poly.type
_entity_poly.pdbx_seq_one_letter_code
_entity_poly.pdbx_strand_id
1 'polypeptide(L)'
;MVKEVDWSKYFSMDLKKVEDIQTNLGVKKVYAMGLMPVRGPKGFRKLDYQFAQNGLNVNEVMDKLEECHINVFGLVIKDTDGACTWDTNIGWNPTDRDILGEFCDAGNDRNIALMVSFTSMNDAYQGYLHPERVSVHGKSGKKHGIEYKKGDISTHNEGEMRVDIPEGISFEEYQKKIPFLTNKIDEKIGASRATRGQGYIPLTSFMCPNSEHIDYLIELAKEIVKNYPIKAFFADYIR
;
A
#
# COMPACT_ATOMS: atom_id res chain seq x y z
N MET A 1 -17.05 -41.85 -13.50
CA MET A 1 -17.57 -41.48 -12.16
C MET A 1 -16.58 -40.54 -11.52
N VAL A 2 -16.92 -39.25 -11.42
CA VAL A 2 -16.15 -38.31 -10.59
C VAL A 2 -16.53 -38.62 -9.15
N LYS A 3 -15.56 -38.96 -8.28
CA LYS A 3 -15.83 -39.10 -6.85
C LYS A 3 -16.29 -37.73 -6.33
N GLU A 4 -17.52 -37.64 -5.83
CA GLU A 4 -17.96 -36.48 -5.07
C GLU A 4 -17.06 -36.34 -3.85
N VAL A 5 -16.29 -35.26 -3.82
CA VAL A 5 -15.49 -34.90 -2.66
C VAL A 5 -16.42 -34.18 -1.69
N ASP A 6 -16.60 -34.76 -0.51
CA ASP A 6 -17.28 -34.10 0.60
C ASP A 6 -16.35 -33.04 1.20
N TRP A 7 -16.51 -31.80 0.73
CA TRP A 7 -15.72 -30.65 1.18
C TRP A 7 -15.95 -30.28 2.65
N SER A 8 -17.08 -30.69 3.25
CA SER A 8 -17.38 -30.39 4.66
C SER A 8 -16.41 -31.07 5.62
N LYS A 9 -15.74 -32.15 5.19
CA LYS A 9 -14.67 -32.83 5.94
C LYS A 9 -13.36 -32.05 5.97
N TYR A 10 -13.17 -31.11 5.05
CA TYR A 10 -11.93 -30.35 4.90
C TYR A 10 -12.11 -28.87 5.20
N PHE A 11 -13.35 -28.40 5.28
CA PHE A 11 -13.69 -27.01 5.49
C PHE A 11 -14.95 -26.88 6.33
N SER A 12 -14.85 -26.15 7.44
CA SER A 12 -15.99 -25.65 8.20
C SER A 12 -16.14 -24.16 7.93
N MET A 13 -17.38 -23.73 7.66
CA MET A 13 -17.71 -22.33 7.44
C MET A 13 -18.46 -21.81 8.67
N ASP A 14 -17.97 -20.70 9.22
CA ASP A 14 -18.73 -19.94 10.21
C ASP A 14 -19.74 -19.06 9.45
N LEU A 15 -20.96 -19.58 9.25
CA LEU A 15 -21.99 -18.91 8.46
C LEU A 15 -22.35 -17.53 9.03
N LYS A 16 -22.26 -17.35 10.36
CA LYS A 16 -22.51 -16.06 10.99
C LYS A 16 -21.47 -15.02 10.55
N LYS A 17 -20.19 -15.39 10.47
CA LYS A 17 -19.16 -14.48 9.93
C LYS A 17 -19.40 -14.12 8.47
N VAL A 18 -19.92 -15.06 7.68
CA VAL A 18 -20.27 -14.79 6.28
C VAL A 18 -21.43 -13.79 6.20
N GLU A 19 -22.48 -13.99 7.00
CA GLU A 19 -23.61 -13.06 7.11
C GLU A 19 -23.19 -11.66 7.59
N ASP A 20 -22.29 -11.59 8.57
CA ASP A 20 -21.73 -10.33 9.08
C ASP A 20 -20.96 -9.58 7.97
N ILE A 21 -20.12 -10.28 7.19
CA ILE A 21 -19.38 -9.71 6.05
C ILE A 21 -20.35 -9.20 4.97
N GLN A 22 -21.34 -10.02 4.61
CA GLN A 22 -22.37 -9.66 3.62
C GLN A 22 -23.16 -8.42 4.05
N THR A 23 -23.53 -8.34 5.33
CA THR A 23 -24.27 -7.22 5.90
C THR A 23 -23.43 -5.95 5.91
N ASN A 24 -22.18 -6.02 6.37
CA ASN A 24 -21.28 -4.87 6.45
C ASN A 24 -20.92 -4.30 5.06
N LEU A 25 -20.73 -5.18 4.08
CA LEU A 25 -20.44 -4.78 2.70
C LEU A 25 -21.71 -4.46 1.89
N GLY A 26 -22.90 -4.80 2.38
CA GLY A 26 -24.17 -4.61 1.67
C GLY A 26 -24.34 -5.52 0.45
N VAL A 27 -23.64 -6.66 0.39
CA VAL A 27 -23.64 -7.57 -0.78
C VAL A 27 -23.96 -9.01 -0.40
N LYS A 28 -24.69 -9.73 -1.25
CA LYS A 28 -25.01 -11.17 -1.05
C LYS A 28 -23.82 -12.09 -1.33
N LYS A 29 -22.91 -11.69 -2.21
CA LYS A 29 -21.68 -12.42 -2.54
C LYS A 29 -20.58 -11.40 -2.74
N VAL A 30 -19.38 -11.72 -2.29
CA VAL A 30 -18.22 -10.84 -2.43
C VAL A 30 -17.42 -11.28 -3.64
N TYR A 31 -17.33 -10.41 -4.64
CA TYR A 31 -16.40 -10.50 -5.75
C TYR A 31 -15.50 -9.28 -5.64
N ALA A 32 -14.26 -9.51 -5.19
CA ALA A 32 -13.36 -8.45 -4.78
C ALA A 32 -12.10 -8.37 -5.63
N MET A 33 -11.63 -7.14 -5.87
CA MET A 33 -10.35 -6.86 -6.52
C MET A 33 -9.57 -5.83 -5.71
N GLY A 34 -8.24 -5.94 -5.65
CA GLY A 34 -7.36 -5.00 -4.97
C GLY A 34 -6.50 -4.19 -5.94
N LEU A 35 -6.28 -2.91 -5.66
CA LEU A 35 -5.41 -2.03 -6.43
C LEU A 35 -4.45 -1.24 -5.52
N MET A 36 -3.22 -1.09 -6.00
CA MET A 36 -2.26 -0.11 -5.50
C MET A 36 -2.18 1.05 -6.51
N PRO A 37 -2.72 2.24 -6.21
CA PRO A 37 -2.92 3.30 -7.20
C PRO A 37 -1.61 3.97 -7.66
N VAL A 38 -0.54 3.82 -6.87
CA VAL A 38 0.79 4.40 -7.14
C VAL A 38 1.68 3.46 -7.98
N ARG A 39 1.15 2.34 -8.45
CA ARG A 39 1.87 1.45 -9.37
C ARG A 39 1.62 1.96 -10.78
N GLY A 40 2.64 2.53 -11.40
CA GLY A 40 2.60 3.03 -12.77
C GLY A 40 2.09 1.99 -13.78
N PRO A 41 1.93 2.37 -15.06
CA PRO A 41 1.27 1.53 -16.06
C PRO A 41 2.02 0.22 -16.37
N LYS A 42 3.29 0.12 -15.99
CA LYS A 42 4.15 -1.04 -16.25
C LYS A 42 5.12 -1.27 -15.08
N GLY A 43 5.42 -2.54 -14.83
CA GLY A 43 6.42 -2.95 -13.86
C GLY A 43 5.82 -3.41 -12.53
N PHE A 44 6.42 -4.45 -11.95
CA PHE A 44 6.01 -4.95 -10.65
C PHE A 44 6.70 -4.08 -9.59
N ARG A 45 5.97 -3.57 -8.60
CA ARG A 45 6.54 -2.83 -7.46
C ARG A 45 7.30 -1.53 -7.83
N LYS A 46 6.90 -0.86 -8.92
CA LYS A 46 7.32 0.53 -9.15
C LYS A 46 6.46 1.48 -8.33
N LEU A 47 7.06 2.52 -7.76
CA LEU A 47 6.37 3.67 -7.18
C LEU A 47 6.43 4.79 -8.22
N ASP A 48 5.27 5.16 -8.74
CA ASP A 48 5.11 6.15 -9.81
C ASP A 48 4.07 7.18 -9.40
N TYR A 49 4.51 8.14 -8.60
CA TYR A 49 3.64 9.24 -8.14
C TYR A 49 3.24 10.17 -9.29
N GLN A 50 4.01 10.24 -10.38
CA GLN A 50 3.62 11.03 -11.55
C GLN A 50 2.44 10.40 -12.27
N PHE A 51 2.45 9.08 -12.44
CA PHE A 51 1.27 8.36 -12.93
C PHE A 51 0.09 8.55 -11.99
N ALA A 52 0.24 8.36 -10.69
CA ALA A 52 -0.86 8.55 -9.75
C ALA A 52 -1.42 9.99 -9.79
N GLN A 53 -0.55 11.00 -9.91
CA GLN A 53 -0.93 12.40 -9.99
C GLN A 53 -1.63 12.75 -11.32
N ASN A 54 -1.06 12.36 -12.47
CA ASN A 54 -1.47 12.88 -13.77
C ASN A 54 -2.10 11.85 -14.71
N GLY A 55 -1.83 10.56 -14.51
CA GLY A 55 -2.20 9.48 -15.44
C GLY A 55 -3.31 8.56 -14.93
N LEU A 56 -3.51 8.43 -13.61
CA LEU A 56 -4.52 7.56 -13.03
C LEU A 56 -5.92 8.11 -13.29
N ASN A 57 -6.69 7.39 -14.10
CA ASN A 57 -8.10 7.63 -14.35
C ASN A 57 -8.97 6.70 -13.50
N VAL A 58 -9.55 7.23 -12.43
CA VAL A 58 -10.39 6.48 -11.49
C VAL A 58 -11.64 5.92 -12.17
N ASN A 59 -12.32 6.70 -13.00
CA ASN A 59 -13.54 6.26 -13.67
C ASN A 59 -13.27 5.07 -14.61
N GLU A 60 -12.18 5.09 -15.37
CA GLU A 60 -11.82 3.95 -16.24
C GLU A 60 -11.55 2.67 -15.45
N VAL A 61 -10.93 2.78 -14.27
CA VAL A 61 -10.75 1.62 -13.37
C VAL A 61 -12.10 1.11 -12.91
N MET A 62 -12.98 1.99 -12.45
CA MET A 62 -14.28 1.62 -11.89
C MET A 62 -15.23 1.05 -12.94
N ASP A 63 -15.22 1.57 -14.16
CA ASP A 63 -15.95 1.03 -15.31
C ASP A 63 -15.52 -0.41 -15.60
N LYS A 64 -14.21 -0.70 -15.59
CA LYS A 64 -13.70 -2.07 -15.78
C LYS A 64 -14.11 -3.01 -14.65
N LEU A 65 -14.17 -2.54 -13.41
CA LEU A 65 -14.63 -3.36 -12.28
C LEU A 65 -16.11 -3.72 -12.44
N GLU A 66 -16.95 -2.76 -12.84
CA GLU A 66 -18.36 -2.97 -13.12
C GLU A 66 -18.58 -3.95 -14.28
N GLU A 67 -17.86 -3.77 -15.40
CA GLU A 67 -17.86 -4.69 -16.55
C GLU A 67 -17.48 -6.12 -16.15
N CYS A 68 -16.56 -6.26 -15.19
CA CYS A 68 -16.13 -7.55 -14.64
C CYS A 68 -17.05 -8.09 -13.52
N HIS A 69 -18.13 -7.38 -13.19
CA HIS A 69 -19.06 -7.71 -12.11
C HIS A 69 -18.39 -7.82 -10.72
N ILE A 70 -17.33 -7.04 -10.50
CA ILE A 70 -16.71 -6.84 -9.18
C ILE A 70 -17.61 -5.90 -8.38
N ASN A 71 -17.94 -6.27 -7.15
CA ASN A 71 -18.83 -5.49 -6.27
C ASN A 71 -18.17 -5.02 -4.98
N VAL A 72 -16.90 -5.36 -4.79
CA VAL A 72 -16.08 -4.93 -3.67
C VAL A 72 -14.70 -4.54 -4.18
N PHE A 73 -14.21 -3.37 -3.80
CA PHE A 73 -12.92 -2.86 -4.26
C PHE A 73 -12.01 -2.53 -3.08
N GLY A 74 -10.81 -3.13 -3.06
CA GLY A 74 -9.76 -2.86 -2.10
C GLY A 74 -8.75 -1.85 -2.63
N LEU A 75 -8.58 -0.72 -1.96
CA LEU A 75 -7.60 0.29 -2.33
C LEU A 75 -6.47 0.36 -1.30
N VAL A 76 -5.21 0.23 -1.74
CA VAL A 76 -4.07 0.54 -0.87
C VAL A 76 -3.92 2.06 -0.80
N ILE A 77 -4.17 2.62 0.37
CA ILE A 77 -4.18 4.07 0.60
C ILE A 77 -2.90 4.58 1.29
N LYS A 78 -2.13 3.65 1.88
CA LYS A 78 -0.80 3.88 2.42
C LYS A 78 0.02 2.60 2.33
N ASP A 79 1.22 2.68 1.78
CA ASP A 79 2.17 1.57 1.62
C ASP A 79 3.44 1.77 2.49
N THR A 80 4.44 0.91 2.32
CA THR A 80 5.71 0.92 3.07
C THR A 80 6.54 2.20 2.94
N ASP A 81 6.30 2.97 1.88
CA ASP A 81 6.90 4.27 1.62
C ASP A 81 6.33 5.38 2.52
N GLY A 82 5.17 5.15 3.15
CA GLY A 82 4.48 6.13 3.99
C GLY A 82 3.60 7.11 3.20
N ALA A 83 3.52 6.97 1.88
CA ALA A 83 2.72 7.86 1.04
C ALA A 83 1.23 7.62 1.26
N CYS A 84 0.51 8.68 1.58
CA CYS A 84 -0.94 8.73 1.67
C CYS A 84 -1.53 9.05 0.29
N THR A 85 -2.71 8.50 -0.03
CA THR A 85 -3.40 8.76 -1.31
C THR A 85 -4.76 9.43 -1.10
N TRP A 86 -4.88 10.26 -0.08
CA TRP A 86 -6.09 11.02 0.25
C TRP A 86 -5.72 12.44 0.69
N ASP A 87 -6.70 13.33 0.80
CA ASP A 87 -6.48 14.69 1.31
C ASP A 87 -6.24 14.65 2.83
N THR A 88 -4.96 14.62 3.23
CA THR A 88 -4.51 14.47 4.62
C THR A 88 -3.87 15.76 5.13
N ASN A 89 -4.11 16.10 6.40
CA ASN A 89 -3.48 17.25 7.04
C ASN A 89 -2.19 16.90 7.78
N ILE A 90 -2.03 15.63 8.16
CA ILE A 90 -0.92 15.17 9.00
C ILE A 90 0.00 14.18 8.29
N GLY A 91 -0.49 13.51 7.24
CA GLY A 91 0.28 12.56 6.44
C GLY A 91 1.05 13.23 5.31
N TRP A 92 1.73 12.41 4.51
CA TRP A 92 2.42 12.85 3.31
C TRP A 92 1.70 12.31 2.07
N ASN A 93 1.02 13.18 1.34
CA ASN A 93 0.45 12.86 0.04
C ASN A 93 1.28 13.48 -1.08
N PRO A 94 2.16 12.72 -1.76
CA PRO A 94 2.97 13.23 -2.87
C PRO A 94 2.22 13.37 -4.20
N THR A 95 0.94 13.01 -4.26
CA THR A 95 0.16 13.04 -5.51
C THR A 95 -0.63 14.33 -5.68
N ASP A 96 -0.77 15.13 -4.62
CA ASP A 96 -1.62 16.33 -4.56
C ASP A 96 -3.07 16.07 -5.00
N ARG A 97 -3.54 14.82 -4.87
CA ARG A 97 -4.89 14.36 -5.24
C ARG A 97 -5.55 13.61 -4.08
N ASP A 98 -6.86 13.79 -3.94
CA ASP A 98 -7.68 12.95 -3.08
C ASP A 98 -8.11 11.67 -3.81
N ILE A 99 -7.15 10.80 -4.12
CA ILE A 99 -7.41 9.57 -4.90
C ILE A 99 -8.42 8.66 -4.17
N LEU A 100 -8.35 8.56 -2.84
CA LEU A 100 -9.34 7.81 -2.05
C LEU A 100 -10.75 8.41 -2.21
N GLY A 101 -10.89 9.73 -2.10
CA GLY A 101 -12.16 10.43 -2.30
C GLY A 101 -12.74 10.17 -3.68
N GLU A 102 -11.92 10.31 -4.73
CA GLU A 102 -12.33 10.02 -6.10
C GLU A 102 -12.85 8.58 -6.27
N PHE A 103 -12.17 7.59 -5.69
CA PHE A 103 -12.63 6.19 -5.72
C PHE A 103 -13.91 5.98 -4.90
N CYS A 104 -14.06 6.66 -3.76
CA CYS A 104 -15.27 6.61 -2.94
C CYS A 104 -16.48 7.12 -3.71
N ASP A 105 -16.36 8.27 -4.36
CA ASP A 105 -17.42 8.87 -5.17
C ASP A 105 -17.80 7.95 -6.34
N ALA A 106 -16.79 7.52 -7.11
CA ALA A 106 -17.01 6.66 -8.27
C ALA A 106 -17.57 5.26 -7.90
N GLY A 107 -17.21 4.74 -6.73
CA GLY A 107 -17.73 3.47 -6.21
C GLY A 107 -19.17 3.56 -5.75
N ASN A 108 -19.54 4.67 -5.11
CA ASN A 108 -20.92 4.93 -4.71
C ASN A 108 -21.86 4.95 -5.93
N ASP A 109 -21.45 5.61 -7.02
CA ASP A 109 -22.24 5.70 -8.25
C ASP A 109 -22.48 4.33 -8.93
N ARG A 110 -21.58 3.37 -8.72
CA ARG A 110 -21.63 2.02 -9.31
C ARG A 110 -22.05 0.93 -8.32
N ASN A 111 -22.44 1.29 -7.10
CA ASN A 111 -22.75 0.36 -6.01
C ASN A 111 -21.62 -0.67 -5.75
N ILE A 112 -20.37 -0.21 -5.82
CA ILE A 112 -19.17 -0.99 -5.49
C ILE A 112 -18.72 -0.58 -4.09
N ALA A 113 -18.68 -1.54 -3.16
CA ALA A 113 -18.26 -1.27 -1.79
C ALA A 113 -16.74 -1.11 -1.69
N LEU A 114 -16.27 -0.02 -1.08
CA LEU A 114 -14.85 0.21 -0.89
C LEU A 114 -14.32 -0.34 0.42
N MET A 115 -13.14 -0.96 0.35
CA MET A 115 -12.32 -1.38 1.48
C MET A 115 -10.94 -0.75 1.29
N VAL A 116 -10.25 -0.42 2.36
CA VAL A 116 -8.91 0.18 2.28
C VAL A 116 -7.87 -0.68 2.98
N SER A 117 -6.65 -0.66 2.45
CA SER A 117 -5.47 -1.25 3.07
C SER A 117 -4.47 -0.17 3.42
N PHE A 118 -3.90 -0.28 4.61
CA PHE A 118 -3.05 0.71 5.24
C PHE A 118 -1.85 0.00 5.88
N THR A 119 -0.64 0.23 5.38
CA THR A 119 0.57 -0.33 5.97
C THR A 119 0.93 0.40 7.26
N SER A 120 0.96 -0.33 8.36
CA SER A 120 1.09 0.21 9.71
C SER A 120 2.55 0.49 10.12
N MET A 121 3.43 -0.51 9.99
CA MET A 121 4.74 -0.47 10.66
C MET A 121 5.92 -0.14 9.76
N ASN A 122 5.79 -0.32 8.44
CA ASN A 122 6.77 0.18 7.48
C ASN A 122 6.34 1.58 7.03
N ASP A 123 7.24 2.53 7.21
CA ASP A 123 6.99 3.93 6.87
C ASP A 123 8.32 4.65 6.60
N ALA A 124 8.75 4.67 5.34
CA ALA A 124 10.00 5.31 4.94
C ALA A 124 9.97 6.83 5.19
N TYR A 125 8.83 7.48 4.97
CA TYR A 125 8.66 8.91 5.20
C TYR A 125 8.79 9.28 6.68
N GLN A 126 8.06 8.59 7.56
CA GLN A 126 8.18 8.82 9.01
C GLN A 126 9.55 8.43 9.54
N GLY A 127 10.17 7.36 9.01
CA GLY A 127 11.53 6.99 9.39
C GLY A 127 12.58 8.04 8.98
N TYR A 128 12.35 8.78 7.90
CA TYR A 128 13.18 9.92 7.51
C TYR A 128 12.98 11.13 8.43
N LEU A 129 11.73 11.49 8.74
CA LEU A 129 11.43 12.64 9.59
C LEU A 129 11.79 12.41 11.07
N HIS A 130 11.55 11.19 11.54
CA HIS A 130 11.62 10.78 12.94
C HIS A 130 12.46 9.51 13.09
N PRO A 131 13.78 9.57 12.79
CA PRO A 131 14.67 8.42 12.89
C PRO A 131 14.72 7.82 14.30
N GLU A 132 14.44 8.62 15.34
CA GLU A 132 14.33 8.20 16.74
C GLU A 132 13.16 7.24 17.01
N ARG A 133 12.13 7.27 16.16
CA ARG A 133 10.96 6.39 16.26
C ARG A 133 11.16 5.04 15.57
N VAL A 134 12.28 4.84 14.86
CA VAL A 134 12.57 3.59 14.15
C VAL A 134 13.01 2.49 15.12
N SER A 135 12.54 1.27 14.90
CA SER A 135 12.97 0.11 15.68
C SER A 135 14.47 -0.17 15.51
N VAL A 136 15.08 -0.81 16.50
CA VAL A 136 16.43 -1.38 16.38
C VAL A 136 16.37 -2.90 16.23
N HIS A 137 17.36 -3.46 15.55
CA HIS A 137 17.51 -4.91 15.42
C HIS A 137 17.79 -5.54 16.79
N GLY A 138 16.87 -6.39 17.28
CA GLY A 138 17.04 -7.09 18.56
C GLY A 138 18.08 -8.22 18.52
N LYS A 139 18.48 -8.68 17.33
CA LYS A 139 19.49 -9.72 17.06
C LYS A 139 20.29 -9.36 15.82
N SER A 140 21.53 -9.82 15.74
CA SER A 140 22.29 -9.76 14.50
C SER A 140 21.78 -10.81 13.50
N GLY A 141 21.92 -10.56 12.21
CA GLY A 141 21.46 -11.48 11.17
C GLY A 141 21.75 -10.99 9.76
N LYS A 142 21.24 -11.75 8.78
CA LYS A 142 21.34 -11.43 7.36
C LYS A 142 19.99 -11.63 6.70
N LYS A 143 19.44 -10.59 6.06
CA LYS A 143 18.19 -10.65 5.29
C LYS A 143 18.45 -10.06 3.91
N HIS A 144 18.06 -10.77 2.85
CA HIS A 144 18.26 -10.37 1.44
C HIS A 144 19.70 -9.90 1.11
N GLY A 145 20.71 -10.54 1.71
CA GLY A 145 22.12 -10.20 1.49
C GLY A 145 22.66 -9.05 2.35
N ILE A 146 21.81 -8.34 3.10
CA ILE A 146 22.19 -7.26 4.01
C ILE A 146 22.44 -7.85 5.40
N GLU A 147 23.65 -7.65 5.92
CA GLU A 147 24.02 -8.00 7.28
C GLU A 147 23.72 -6.84 8.23
N TYR A 148 23.09 -7.15 9.36
CA TYR A 148 22.79 -6.19 10.43
C TYR A 148 23.24 -6.74 11.76
N LYS A 149 23.66 -5.85 12.65
CA LYS A 149 24.05 -6.16 14.02
C LYS A 149 22.91 -5.83 14.97
N LYS A 150 22.89 -6.53 16.11
CA LYS A 150 22.03 -6.16 17.23
C LYS A 150 22.30 -4.69 17.60
N GLY A 151 21.25 -3.89 17.67
CA GLY A 151 21.31 -2.45 17.97
C GLY A 151 21.29 -1.54 16.75
N ASP A 152 21.49 -2.07 15.54
CA ASP A 152 21.40 -1.27 14.32
C ASP A 152 19.96 -0.78 14.09
N ILE A 153 19.82 0.44 13.56
CA ILE A 153 18.52 1.02 13.20
C ILE A 153 17.91 0.20 12.05
N SER A 154 16.62 -0.08 12.14
CA SER A 154 15.87 -0.88 11.16
C SER A 154 15.44 -0.03 9.95
N THR A 155 16.40 0.68 9.37
CA THR A 155 16.26 1.42 8.12
C THR A 155 17.20 0.80 7.09
N HIS A 156 16.68 0.42 5.92
CA HIS A 156 17.43 -0.32 4.91
C HIS A 156 17.07 0.16 3.51
N ASN A 157 17.88 -0.20 2.50
CA ASN A 157 17.44 -0.06 1.11
C ASN A 157 16.27 -1.04 0.89
N GLU A 158 15.20 -0.56 0.28
CA GLU A 158 14.01 -1.34 0.00
C GLU A 158 14.33 -2.45 -1.01
N GLY A 159 14.01 -3.69 -0.64
CA GLY A 159 14.35 -4.87 -1.44
C GLY A 159 13.54 -4.94 -2.74
N GLU A 160 12.34 -4.37 -2.71
CA GLU A 160 11.29 -4.68 -3.68
C GLU A 160 10.85 -3.49 -4.53
N MET A 161 10.75 -2.30 -3.93
CA MET A 161 10.23 -1.10 -4.57
C MET A 161 11.29 -0.35 -5.39
N ARG A 162 10.92 0.18 -6.55
CA ARG A 162 11.78 1.04 -7.36
C ARG A 162 11.06 2.31 -7.77
N VAL A 163 11.81 3.40 -7.89
CA VAL A 163 11.30 4.72 -8.27
C VAL A 163 12.00 5.15 -9.56
N ASP A 164 11.22 5.48 -10.59
CA ASP A 164 11.75 6.16 -11.76
C ASP A 164 11.77 7.67 -11.49
N ILE A 165 12.83 8.35 -11.93
CA ILE A 165 12.83 9.81 -11.97
C ILE A 165 12.11 10.23 -13.24
N PRO A 166 11.16 11.18 -13.18
CA PRO A 166 10.50 11.70 -14.36
C PRO A 166 11.49 12.35 -15.33
N GLU A 167 11.19 12.28 -16.62
CA GLU A 167 12.04 12.88 -17.66
C GLU A 167 12.25 14.38 -17.39
N GLY A 168 13.49 14.84 -17.49
CA GLY A 168 13.86 16.25 -17.29
C GLY A 168 14.01 16.70 -15.83
N ILE A 169 13.74 15.85 -14.84
CA ILE A 169 13.94 16.17 -13.42
C ILE A 169 15.28 15.57 -12.94
N SER A 170 16.05 16.32 -12.15
CA SER A 170 17.28 15.79 -11.54
C SER A 170 16.98 14.89 -10.35
N PHE A 171 17.92 14.01 -9.98
CA PHE A 171 17.78 13.20 -8.77
C PHE A 171 17.60 14.07 -7.52
N GLU A 172 18.40 15.11 -7.37
CA GLU A 172 18.39 16.01 -6.22
C GLU A 172 17.08 16.79 -6.13
N GLU A 173 16.50 17.16 -7.27
CA GLU A 173 15.18 17.80 -7.31
C GLU A 173 14.09 16.81 -6.90
N TYR A 174 14.10 15.59 -7.46
CA TYR A 174 13.08 14.58 -7.16
C TYR A 174 13.19 14.03 -5.73
N GLN A 175 14.39 13.97 -5.17
CA GLN A 175 14.62 13.61 -3.77
C GLN A 175 13.98 14.60 -2.80
N LYS A 176 13.76 15.87 -3.17
CA LYS A 176 12.96 16.79 -2.33
C LYS A 176 11.52 16.33 -2.18
N LYS A 177 10.96 15.69 -3.21
CA LYS A 177 9.62 15.08 -3.17
C LYS A 177 9.64 13.78 -2.38
N ILE A 178 10.67 12.94 -2.58
CA ILE A 178 10.84 11.64 -1.92
C ILE A 178 12.15 11.65 -1.11
N PRO A 179 12.13 12.14 0.15
CA PRO A 179 13.36 12.42 0.90
C PRO A 179 14.18 11.17 1.26
N PHE A 180 13.54 10.00 1.31
CA PHE A 180 14.17 8.71 1.57
C PHE A 180 14.65 8.00 0.29
N LEU A 181 14.61 8.68 -0.87
CA LEU A 181 15.17 8.14 -2.11
C LEU A 181 16.71 8.10 -2.03
N THR A 182 17.33 7.00 -2.46
CA THR A 182 18.80 6.89 -2.50
C THR A 182 19.32 6.99 -3.93
N ASN A 183 20.58 7.40 -4.11
CA ASN A 183 21.25 7.44 -5.41
C ASN A 183 21.63 6.05 -5.96
N LYS A 184 21.24 4.97 -5.28
CA LYS A 184 21.47 3.60 -5.73
C LYS A 184 20.40 3.23 -6.74
N ILE A 185 20.83 2.68 -7.87
CA ILE A 185 19.95 2.26 -8.96
C ILE A 185 20.01 0.74 -9.06
N ASP A 186 18.86 0.12 -9.20
CA ASP A 186 18.78 -1.27 -9.64
C ASP A 186 18.67 -1.30 -11.17
N GLU A 187 19.71 -1.80 -11.82
CA GLU A 187 19.80 -1.93 -13.27
C GLU A 187 19.28 -3.29 -13.77
N LYS A 188 18.95 -4.24 -12.88
CA LYS A 188 18.66 -5.63 -13.26
C LYS A 188 17.21 -5.81 -13.70
N ILE A 189 17.02 -6.04 -14.99
CA ILE A 189 15.79 -6.63 -15.56
C ILE A 189 15.93 -8.16 -15.53
N GLY A 190 15.45 -8.82 -14.47
CA GLY A 190 15.48 -10.28 -14.36
C GLY A 190 14.10 -10.93 -14.52
N ALA A 191 14.06 -12.18 -14.99
CA ALA A 191 12.82 -12.91 -15.25
C ALA A 191 11.98 -13.25 -13.99
N SER A 192 12.58 -13.27 -12.81
CA SER A 192 11.93 -13.68 -11.55
C SER A 192 11.07 -12.58 -10.91
N ARG A 193 10.11 -12.95 -10.04
CA ARG A 193 9.23 -11.99 -9.33
C ARG A 193 10.00 -10.97 -8.47
N ALA A 194 11.19 -11.34 -7.97
CA ALA A 194 12.05 -10.51 -7.14
C ALA A 194 12.97 -9.56 -7.95
N THR A 195 12.93 -9.60 -9.29
CA THR A 195 13.87 -8.89 -10.17
C THR A 195 13.16 -8.01 -11.21
N ARG A 196 11.91 -7.60 -10.95
CA ARG A 196 11.06 -6.88 -11.91
C ARG A 196 10.91 -5.41 -11.56
N GLY A 197 12.01 -4.67 -11.48
CA GLY A 197 11.97 -3.21 -11.42
C GLY A 197 13.36 -2.62 -11.69
N GLN A 198 13.47 -1.80 -12.73
CA GLN A 198 14.57 -0.86 -12.87
C GLN A 198 14.19 0.43 -12.15
N GLY A 199 15.16 1.11 -11.54
CA GLY A 199 14.96 2.43 -10.96
C GLY A 199 15.78 2.66 -9.70
N TYR A 200 15.61 3.84 -9.10
CA TYR A 200 16.24 4.21 -7.84
C TYR A 200 15.64 3.42 -6.69
N ILE A 201 16.49 3.07 -5.73
CA ILE A 201 16.11 2.26 -4.57
C ILE A 201 15.79 3.23 -3.41
N PRO A 202 14.54 3.32 -2.94
CA PRO A 202 14.21 4.08 -1.74
C PRO A 202 14.71 3.35 -0.48
N LEU A 203 14.75 4.06 0.64
CA LEU A 203 14.83 3.42 1.95
C LEU A 203 13.45 2.92 2.39
N THR A 204 13.46 2.00 3.33
CA THR A 204 12.30 1.56 4.12
C THR A 204 12.69 1.58 5.57
N SER A 205 11.77 1.96 6.46
CA SER A 205 12.01 2.03 7.90
C SER A 205 10.93 1.25 8.62
N PHE A 206 11.35 0.37 9.53
CA PHE A 206 10.44 -0.36 10.41
C PHE A 206 10.28 0.40 11.73
N MET A 207 9.13 1.03 11.91
CA MET A 207 8.84 1.91 13.05
C MET A 207 8.71 1.12 14.36
N CYS A 208 8.97 1.76 15.49
CA CYS A 208 8.85 1.15 16.81
C CYS A 208 7.39 1.17 17.26
N PRO A 209 6.78 0.01 17.60
CA PRO A 209 5.37 -0.05 18.02
C PRO A 209 5.12 0.62 19.38
N ASN A 210 6.18 0.97 20.12
CA ASN A 210 6.08 1.68 21.39
C ASN A 210 6.51 3.15 21.27
N SER A 211 6.54 3.69 20.04
CA SER A 211 6.85 5.10 19.78
C SER A 211 5.59 5.89 19.42
N GLU A 212 5.72 7.21 19.38
CA GLU A 212 4.68 8.15 18.92
C GLU A 212 4.21 7.90 17.47
N HIS A 213 4.88 7.00 16.72
CA HIS A 213 4.39 6.54 15.42
C HIS A 213 2.99 5.94 15.53
N ILE A 214 2.66 5.23 16.61
CA ILE A 214 1.31 4.67 16.80
C ILE A 214 0.25 5.76 16.87
N ASP A 215 0.53 6.86 17.57
CA ASP A 215 -0.40 7.98 17.66
C ASP A 215 -0.62 8.62 16.28
N TYR A 216 0.45 8.78 15.50
CA TYR A 216 0.36 9.21 14.10
C TYR A 216 -0.54 8.29 13.26
N LEU A 217 -0.38 6.96 13.36
CA LEU A 217 -1.23 6.01 12.63
C LEU A 217 -2.71 6.10 13.06
N ILE A 218 -2.97 6.29 14.35
CA ILE A 218 -4.33 6.43 14.89
C ILE A 218 -4.97 7.71 14.35
N GLU A 219 -4.26 8.82 14.30
CA GLU A 219 -4.77 10.06 13.74
C GLU A 219 -5.07 9.95 12.24
N LEU A 220 -4.20 9.27 11.47
CA LEU A 220 -4.48 9.00 10.05
C LEU A 220 -5.76 8.15 9.89
N ALA A 221 -5.91 7.09 10.70
CA ALA A 221 -7.09 6.25 10.67
C ALA A 221 -8.37 7.02 11.05
N LYS A 222 -8.28 7.96 12.00
CA LYS A 222 -9.39 8.86 12.35
C LYS A 222 -9.78 9.77 11.19
N GLU A 223 -8.81 10.37 10.48
CA GLU A 223 -9.10 11.16 9.28
C GLU A 223 -9.87 10.32 8.25
N ILE A 224 -9.41 9.09 8.00
CA ILE A 224 -9.99 8.20 6.99
C ILE A 224 -11.43 7.82 7.36
N VAL A 225 -11.64 7.29 8.57
CA VAL A 225 -12.96 6.80 9.01
C VAL A 225 -13.97 7.94 9.16
N LYS A 226 -13.51 9.15 9.47
CA LYS A 226 -14.38 10.33 9.60
C LYS A 226 -14.82 10.88 8.26
N ASN A 227 -13.93 10.89 7.26
CA ASN A 227 -14.14 11.64 6.03
C ASN A 227 -14.60 10.77 4.85
N TYR A 228 -14.31 9.47 4.86
CA TYR A 228 -14.55 8.59 3.71
C TYR A 228 -15.53 7.45 4.03
N PRO A 229 -16.50 7.14 3.15
CA PRO A 229 -17.52 6.12 3.37
C PRO A 229 -17.01 4.69 3.11
N ILE A 230 -15.84 4.33 3.66
CA ILE A 230 -15.25 3.00 3.53
C ILE A 230 -16.03 1.96 4.35
N LYS A 231 -16.08 0.71 3.85
CA LYS A 231 -16.80 -0.41 4.50
C LYS A 231 -15.89 -1.30 5.34
N ALA A 232 -14.59 -1.28 5.08
CA ALA A 232 -13.61 -2.00 5.89
C ALA A 232 -12.24 -1.33 5.81
N PHE A 233 -11.47 -1.51 6.88
CA PHE A 233 -10.12 -0.99 7.03
C PHE A 233 -9.19 -2.15 7.40
N PHE A 234 -8.13 -2.36 6.61
CA PHE A 234 -7.12 -3.38 6.86
C PHE A 234 -5.82 -2.71 7.26
N ALA A 235 -5.40 -2.97 8.50
CA ALA A 235 -4.04 -2.69 8.91
C ALA A 235 -3.13 -3.79 8.35
N ASP A 236 -2.42 -3.48 7.29
CA ASP A 236 -1.42 -4.37 6.71
C ASP A 236 -0.12 -4.29 7.53
N TYR A 237 0.50 -5.46 7.71
CA TYR A 237 1.75 -5.64 8.40
C TYR A 237 2.68 -6.49 7.55
N ILE A 238 3.59 -5.82 6.87
CA ILE A 238 4.66 -6.43 6.09
C ILE A 238 5.91 -6.42 6.97
N ARG A 239 6.70 -7.51 7.02
CA ARG A 239 7.95 -7.57 7.80
C ARG A 239 9.13 -8.14 7.01
#